data_AF-A0A0H3ZP05-F1
#
_entry.id   AF-A0A0H3ZP05-F1
#
_cell.length_a   1.000
_cell.length_b   1.000
_cell.length_c   1.000
_cell.angle_alpha   90.00
_cell.angle_beta   90.00
_cell.angle_gamma   90.00
#
_symmetry.space_group_name_H-M   'P 1'
#
loop_
_entity.id
_entity.type
_entity.pdbx_description
1 polymer ?
#
loop_
_entity_poly.entity_id
_entity_poly.type
_entity_poly.pdbx_seq_one_letter_code
_entity_poly.pdbx_strand_id
1 'polypeptide(L)' 'MINLMQQPIVIAAHVKARARHSNVWVELTVLLPETELNMPYWGQGIARGHVITETNKLGLNSRAEVIGWVTGSHKYIVA' A
#
# COMPACT_ATOMS: atom_id res chain seq x y z
N MET A 1 -10.67 -3.10 -30.73
CA MET A 1 -9.47 -2.53 -30.09
C MET A 1 -9.72 -2.48 -28.60
N ILE A 2 -9.05 -3.33 -27.82
CA ILE A 2 -9.15 -3.27 -26.35
C ILE A 2 -8.28 -2.12 -25.90
N ASN A 3 -8.91 -1.08 -25.34
CA ASN A 3 -8.19 -0.01 -24.68
C ASN A 3 -7.63 -0.58 -23.38
N LEU A 4 -6.37 -1.04 -23.39
CA LEU A 4 -5.65 -1.43 -22.18
C LEU A 4 -5.39 -0.16 -21.37
N MET A 5 -6.42 0.31 -20.67
CA MET A 5 -6.28 1.34 -19.66
C MET A 5 -5.22 0.85 -18.69
N GLN A 6 -4.06 1.50 -18.74
CA GLN A 6 -2.89 1.20 -17.93
C GLN A 6 -3.31 1.19 -16.46
N GLN A 7 -3.37 0.02 -15.85
CA GLN A 7 -3.91 -0.13 -14.50
C GLN A 7 -2.85 0.33 -13.49
N PRO A 8 -3.21 1.14 -12.49
CA PRO A 8 -2.27 1.58 -11.49
C PRO A 8 -1.88 0.41 -10.58
N ILE A 9 -0.66 -0.07 -10.74
CA ILE A 9 -0.04 -1.06 -9.85
C ILE A 9 0.48 -0.31 -8.64
N VAL A 10 0.05 -0.68 -7.43
CA VAL A 10 0.61 -0.12 -6.21
C VAL A 10 1.88 -0.87 -5.84
N ILE A 11 2.92 -0.12 -5.55
CA ILE A 11 4.25 -0.62 -5.16
C ILE A 11 4.65 -0.19 -3.75
N ALA A 12 4.00 0.86 -3.22
CA ALA A 12 4.21 1.29 -1.85
C ALA A 12 3.00 2.08 -1.31
N ALA A 13 2.98 2.29 -0.01
CA ALA A 13 2.04 3.15 0.67
C ALA A 13 2.77 4.14 1.57
N HIS A 14 2.38 5.39 1.53
CA HIS A 14 2.70 6.35 2.58
C HIS A 14 1.70 6.16 3.72
N VAL A 15 2.22 6.02 4.93
CA VAL A 15 1.44 5.60 6.10
C VAL A 15 1.82 6.45 7.29
N LYS A 16 0.82 6.86 8.09
CA LYS A 16 1.04 7.29 9.47
C LYS A 16 0.71 6.15 10.39
N ALA A 17 1.64 5.73 11.24
CA ALA A 17 1.41 4.66 12.19
C ALA A 17 1.91 5.03 13.58
N ARG A 18 1.37 4.37 14.60
CA ARG A 18 1.78 4.58 16.00
C ARG A 18 1.82 3.28 16.79
N ALA A 19 2.70 3.23 17.77
CA ALA A 19 2.77 2.15 18.73
C ALA A 19 1.57 2.16 19.69
N ARG A 20 1.22 0.99 20.23
CA ARG A 20 0.23 0.88 21.30
C ARG A 20 0.71 1.67 22.53
N HIS A 21 -0.19 2.47 23.10
CA HIS A 21 0.07 3.38 24.23
C HIS A 21 0.95 4.60 23.90
N SER A 22 1.24 4.86 22.62
CA SER A 22 1.91 6.09 22.18
C SER A 22 0.92 7.06 21.53
N ASN A 23 1.10 8.35 21.82
CA ASN A 23 0.41 9.44 21.12
C ASN A 23 1.26 10.02 19.97
N VAL A 24 2.48 9.52 19.79
CA VAL A 24 3.38 9.94 18.72
C VAL A 24 3.05 9.17 17.45
N TRP A 25 2.75 9.91 16.40
CA TRP A 25 2.59 9.37 15.05
C TRP A 25 3.93 9.41 14.32
N VAL A 26 4.26 8.32 13.65
CA VAL A 26 5.42 8.18 12.79
C VAL A 26 4.94 8.06 11.36
N GLU A 27 5.51 8.85 10.47
CA GLU A 27 5.26 8.73 9.04
C GLU A 27 6.33 7.84 8.42
N LEU A 28 5.90 6.88 7.61
CA LEU A 28 6.80 5.97 6.90
C LEU A 28 6.24 5.57 5.55
N THR A 29 7.13 5.10 4.69
CA THR A 29 6.78 4.47 3.41
C THR A 29 6.93 2.97 3.57
N VAL A 30 5.84 2.23 3.37
CA VAL A 30 5.84 0.76 3.37
C VAL A 30 5.91 0.30 1.92
N LEU A 31 6.97 -0.42 1.57
CA LEU A 31 7.07 -1.12 0.29
C LEU A 31 6.13 -2.32 0.29
N LEU A 32 5.42 -2.52 -0.80
CA LEU A 32 4.42 -3.58 -0.95
C LEU A 32 4.76 -4.39 -2.21
N PRO A 33 4.45 -5.70 -2.24
CA PRO A 33 4.41 -6.43 -3.49
C PRO A 33 3.50 -5.71 -4.49
N GLU A 34 3.86 -5.74 -5.78
CA GLU A 34 3.04 -5.19 -6.86
C GLU A 34 1.60 -5.72 -6.75
N THR A 35 0.68 -4.79 -6.49
CA THR A 35 -0.73 -5.13 -6.27
C THR A 35 -1.60 -4.30 -7.19
N GLU A 36 -2.39 -4.98 -8.02
CA GLU A 36 -3.41 -4.33 -8.84
C GLU A 36 -4.59 -3.90 -7.96
N LEU A 37 -4.89 -2.59 -7.91
CA LEU A 37 -6.02 -2.07 -7.12
C LEU A 37 -7.40 -2.28 -7.77
N ASN A 38 -7.49 -3.04 -8.86
CA ASN A 38 -8.59 -2.97 -9.80
C ASN A 38 -9.90 -3.65 -9.34
N MET A 39 -9.91 -4.23 -8.15
CA MET A 39 -11.13 -4.67 -7.48
C MET A 39 -11.31 -3.82 -6.23
N PRO A 40 -12.33 -2.94 -6.19
CA PRO A 40 -12.77 -2.31 -4.95
C PRO A 40 -12.86 -3.42 -3.90
N TYR A 41 -12.26 -3.20 -2.73
CA TYR A 41 -12.19 -4.15 -1.61
C TYR A 41 -11.11 -5.25 -1.66
N TRP A 42 -10.68 -5.76 -2.82
CA TRP A 42 -9.70 -6.87 -2.86
C TRP A 42 -8.26 -6.36 -2.91
N GLY A 43 -7.86 -5.65 -3.97
CA GLY A 43 -6.48 -5.14 -4.10
C GLY A 43 -6.12 -4.16 -3.00
N GLN A 44 -7.06 -3.28 -2.63
CA GLN A 44 -6.87 -2.33 -1.53
C GLN A 44 -6.85 -3.02 -0.16
N GLY A 45 -7.61 -4.11 0.01
CA GLY A 45 -7.61 -4.92 1.24
C GLY A 45 -6.28 -5.63 1.44
N ILE A 46 -5.76 -6.26 0.38
CA ILE A 46 -4.45 -6.93 0.36
C ILE A 46 -3.33 -5.92 0.66
N ALA A 47 -3.29 -4.80 -0.06
CA ALA A 47 -2.30 -3.74 0.14
C ALA A 47 -2.34 -3.19 1.58
N ARG A 48 -3.54 -2.96 2.14
CA ARG A 48 -3.70 -2.56 3.56
C ARG A 48 -3.24 -3.65 4.53
N GLY A 49 -3.52 -4.92 4.25
CA GLY A 49 -3.06 -6.04 5.06
C GLY A 49 -1.53 -6.11 5.13
N HIS A 50 -0.86 -5.87 4.00
CA HIS A 50 0.60 -5.74 3.96
C HIS A 50 1.10 -4.54 4.78
N VAL A 51 0.47 -3.36 4.64
CA VAL A 51 0.80 -2.19 5.47
C VAL A 51 0.71 -2.49 6.96
N ILE A 52 -0.38 -3.14 7.41
CA ILE A 52 -0.56 -3.52 8.81
C ILE A 52 0.54 -4.50 9.25
N THR A 53 0.85 -5.49 8.41
CA THR A 53 1.88 -6.50 8.71
C THR A 53 3.25 -5.85 8.90
N GLU A 54 3.66 -4.95 8.01
CA GLU A 54 4.97 -4.29 8.08
C GLU A 54 5.05 -3.28 9.25
N THR A 55 4.01 -2.48 9.47
CA THR A 55 3.97 -1.55 10.61
C THR A 55 4.00 -2.28 11.97
N ASN A 56 3.36 -3.45 12.07
CA ASN A 56 3.43 -4.29 13.26
C ASN A 56 4.85 -4.80 13.56
N LYS A 57 5.62 -5.19 12.53
CA LYS A 57 7.02 -5.63 12.70
C LYS A 57 7.90 -4.53 13.30
N LEU A 58 7.55 -3.26 13.07
CA LEU A 58 8.24 -2.09 13.62
C LEU A 58 7.72 -1.65 15.00
N GLY A 59 6.82 -2.42 15.61
CA GLY A 59 6.19 -2.06 16.90
C GLY A 59 5.11 -0.98 16.79
N LEU A 60 4.74 -0.55 15.58
CA LEU A 60 3.69 0.45 15.33
C LEU A 60 2.29 -0.20 15.27
N ASN A 61 1.99 -1.00 16.29
CA ASN A 61 0.91 -1.99 16.31
C ASN A 61 -0.45 -1.49 16.85
N SER A 62 -0.66 -0.16 16.94
CA SER A 62 -1.94 0.40 17.37
C SER A 62 -2.87 0.70 16.21
N ARG A 63 -2.39 1.51 15.27
CA ARG A 63 -3.17 2.03 14.15
C ARG A 63 -2.20 2.43 13.05
N ALA A 64 -2.52 2.04 11.83
CA ALA A 64 -1.84 2.43 10.61
C ALA A 64 -2.87 3.07 9.67
N GLU A 65 -2.61 4.29 9.22
CA GLU A 65 -3.44 5.04 8.29
C GLU A 65 -2.69 5.25 6.99
N VAL A 66 -3.23 4.71 5.90
CA VAL A 66 -2.68 4.98 4.56
C VAL A 66 -3.09 6.39 4.14
N ILE A 67 -2.09 7.26 3.99
CA ILE A 67 -2.27 8.66 3.55
C ILE A 67 -2.13 8.81 2.03
N GLY A 68 -1.49 7.85 1.36
CA GLY A 68 -1.36 7.85 -0.08
C GLY A 68 -0.80 6.54 -0.61
N TRP A 69 -1.19 6.19 -1.83
CA TRP A 69 -0.64 5.05 -2.56
C TRP A 69 0.43 5.53 -3.54
N VAL A 70 1.54 4.80 -3.60
CA VAL A 70 2.57 4.99 -4.62
C VAL A 70 2.33 3.97 -5.71
N THR A 71 2.07 4.45 -6.92
CA THR A 71 1.80 3.60 -8.08
C THR A 71 3.02 3.53 -9.00
N GLY A 72 3.40 2.32 -9.40
CA GLY A 72 4.33 2.10 -10.49
C GLY A 72 3.60 2.05 -11.83
N SER A 73 4.14 2.72 -12.84
CA SER A 73 3.69 2.56 -14.22
C SER A 73 4.51 1.45 -14.89
N HIS A 74 4.08 0.19 -14.77
CA HIS A 74 4.65 -0.87 -15.61
C HIS A 74 4.11 -0.70 -17.03
N LYS A 75 4.99 -0.37 -17.97
CA LYS A 75 4.72 -0.59 -19.39
C LYS A 75 5.03 -2.06 -19.66
N TYR A 76 4.02 -2.91 -19.73
CA TYR A 76 4.20 -4.24 -20.29
C TYR A 76 4.57 -4.08 -21.77
N ILE A 77 5.82 -4.38 -22.14
CA ILE A 77 6.16 -4.64 -23.53
C ILE A 77 5.70 -6.07 -23.78
N VAL A 78 4.57 -6.22 -24.46
CA VAL A 78 4.16 -7.52 -25.00
C VAL A 78 5.07 -7.78 -26.20
N ALA A 79 6.02 -8.69 -26.03
CA ALA A 79 6.87 -9.21 -27.11
C ALA A 79 6.10 -10.26 -27.93
#